data_AF-A0A2G6HI15-F1
#
_entry.id   AF-A0A2G6HI15-F1
#
_cell.length_a   1.000
_cell.length_b   1.000
_cell.length_c   1.000
_cell.angle_alpha   90.00
_cell.angle_beta   90.00
_cell.angle_gamma   90.00
#
_symmetry.space_group_name_H-M   'P 1'
#
loop_
_entity.id
_entity.type
_entity.pdbx_description
1 polymer ?
#
loop_
_entity_poly.entity_id
_entity_poly.type
_entity_poly.pdbx_seq_one_letter_code
_entity_poly.pdbx_strand_id
1 'polypeptide(L)' 'MVVDDDPLVRTGLGFILGADPEIELVAEGTDGDEVIPLINKYQPDVVLLD' A
#
# COMPACT_ATOMS: atom_id res chain seq x y z
N MET A 1 -1.86 3.38 0.55
CA MET A 1 -0.55 2.72 0.31
C MET A 1 -0.45 1.50 1.20
N VAL A 2 0.11 0.39 0.70
CA VAL A 2 0.30 -0.85 1.47
C VAL A 2 1.78 -1.23 1.45
N VAL A 3 2.35 -1.57 2.60
CA VAL A 3 3.73 -2.07 2.74
C VAL A 3 3.71 -3.30 3.63
N ASP A 4 4.18 -4.41 3.08
CA ASP A 4 4.15 -5.75 3.69
C ASP A 4 5.13 -6.62 2.90
N ASP A 5 5.91 -7.49 3.55
CA ASP A 5 6.91 -8.33 2.89
C ASP A 5 6.29 -9.56 2.19
N ASP A 6 5.06 -9.94 2.54
CA ASP A 6 4.32 -11.05 1.92
C ASP A 6 3.54 -10.59 0.66
N PRO A 7 3.91 -11.06 -0.55
CA PRO A 7 3.21 -10.72 -1.77
C PRO A 7 1.75 -11.19 -1.82
N LEU A 8 1.40 -12.27 -1.12
CA LEU A 8 0.01 -12.75 -1.06
C LEU A 8 -0.86 -11.79 -0.25
N VAL A 9 -0.34 -11.23 0.84
CA VAL A 9 -1.06 -10.26 1.66
C VAL A 9 -1.30 -8.98 0.87
N ARG A 10 -0.27 -8.41 0.21
CA ARG A 10 -0.46 -7.22 -0.64
C ARG A 10 -1.46 -7.44 -1.76
N THR A 11 -1.38 -8.59 -2.43
CA THR A 11 -2.32 -8.94 -3.50
C THR A 11 -3.76 -9.03 -2.96
N GLY A 12 -3.95 -9.70 -1.82
CA GLY A 12 -5.25 -9.82 -1.17
C GLY A 12 -5.82 -8.47 -0.72
N LEU A 13 -4.98 -7.63 -0.10
CA LEU A 13 -5.35 -6.26 0.27
C LEU A 13 -5.70 -5.43 -0.96
N GLY A 14 -4.95 -5.54 -2.06
CA GLY A 14 -5.24 -4.87 -3.32
C GLY A 14 -6.61 -5.24 -3.88
N PHE A 15 -6.99 -6.53 -3.84
CA PHE A 15 -8.32 -6.98 -4.26
C PHE A 15 -9.44 -6.47 -3.36
N ILE A 16 -9.25 -6.48 -2.04
CA ILE A 16 -10.26 -6.04 -1.07
C ILE A 16 -10.46 -4.53 -1.17
N LEU A 17 -9.37 -3.76 -1.16
CA LEU A 17 -9.40 -2.30 -1.22
C LEU A 17 -9.91 -1.82 -2.59
N GLY A 18 -9.52 -2.49 -3.68
CA GLY A 18 -9.99 -2.16 -5.03
C GLY A 18 -11.46 -2.48 -5.30
N ALA A 19 -12.16 -3.16 -4.39
CA ALA A 19 -13.61 -3.36 -4.49
C ALA A 19 -14.41 -2.12 -4.06
N ASP A 20 -13.80 -1.20 -3.30
CA ASP A 20 -14.41 0.05 -2.88
C ASP A 20 -13.97 1.20 -3.81
N PRO A 21 -14.89 1.84 -4.56
CA PRO A 21 -14.54 2.92 -5.48
C PRO A 21 -14.05 4.20 -4.79
N GLU A 22 -14.22 4.35 -3.48
CA GLU A 22 -13.69 5.48 -2.71
C GLU A 22 -12.22 5.27 -2.30
N ILE A 23 -11.67 4.08 -2.52
CA ILE A 23 -10.30 3.73 -2.14
C ILE A 23 -9.45 3.49 -3.39
N GLU A 24 -8.37 4.26 -3.52
CA GLU A 24 -7.36 4.06 -4.55
C GLU A 24 -6.04 3.56 -3.93
N LEU A 25 -5.56 2.41 -4.41
CA LEU A 25 -4.24 1.91 -4.03
C LEU A 25 -3.15 2.61 -4.86
N VAL A 26 -2.64 3.73 -4.34
CA VAL A 26 -1.66 4.58 -5.04
C VAL A 26 -0.22 4.05 -5.05
N ALA A 27 0.13 3.16 -4.13
CA ALA A 27 1.48 2.59 -4.02
C ALA A 27 1.52 1.31 -3.18
N GLU A 28 2.49 0.46 -3.51
CA GLU A 28 2.87 -0.74 -2.77
C GLU A 28 4.38 -0.72 -2.47
N GLY A 29 4.79 -1.29 -1.33
CA GLY A 29 6.18 -1.52 -0.96
C GLY A 29 6.34 -2.87 -0.26
N THR A 30 7.58 -3.33 -0.12
CA THR A 30 7.91 -4.64 0.47
C THR A 30 8.77 -4.58 1.71
N ASP A 31 9.26 -3.39 2.07
CA ASP A 31 10.15 -3.18 3.21
C ASP A 31 9.92 -1.79 3.82
N GLY A 32 10.26 -1.63 5.10
CA GLY A 32 10.10 -0.41 5.89
C GLY A 32 10.97 0.75 5.40
N ASP A 33 12.12 0.47 4.76
CA ASP A 33 13.00 1.51 4.20
C ASP A 33 12.41 2.19 2.95
N GLU A 34 11.47 1.53 2.27
CA GLU A 34 10.73 2.08 1.12
C GLU A 34 9.61 3.04 1.54
N VAL A 35 9.14 2.98 2.78
CA VAL A 35 7.96 3.71 3.27
C VAL A 35 8.10 5.22 3.09
N ILE A 36 9.19 5.81 3.58
CA ILE A 36 9.40 7.26 3.49
C ILE A 36 9.57 7.74 2.04
N PRO A 37 10.39 7.08 1.19
CA PRO A 37 10.42 7.36 -0.25
C PRO A 37 9.05 7.30 -0.92
N LEU A 38 8.25 6.27 -0.64
CA LEU A 38 6.94 6.07 -1.24
C LEU A 38 5.93 7.13 -0.77
N ILE A 39 5.89 7.46 0.52
CA ILE A 39 5.04 8.53 1.06
C ILE A 39 5.37 9.86 0.38
N ASN A 40 6.65 10.22 0.30
CA ASN A 40 7.06 11.49 -0.31
C ASN A 40 6.65 11.58 -1.79
N LYS A 41 6.72 10.46 -2.52
CA LYS A 41 6.42 10.40 -3.94
C LYS A 41 4.92 10.36 -4.25
N TYR A 42 4.16 9.56 -3.51
CA TYR A 42 2.76 9.26 -3.81
C TYR A 42 1.76 10.00 -2.92
N GLN A 43 2.23 10.63 -1.83
CA GLN A 43 1.42 11.41 -0.89
C GLN A 43 0.12 10.69 -0.47
N PRO A 44 0.18 9.44 0.01
CA PRO A 44 -1.02 8.69 0.38
C PRO A 44 -1.68 9.28 1.64
N ASP A 45 -3.01 9.29 1.68
CA ASP A 45 -3.77 9.70 2.87
C ASP A 45 -3.66 8.69 4.02
N VAL A 46 -3.58 7.40 3.67
CA VAL A 46 -3.49 6.29 4.62
C VAL A 46 -2.40 5.31 4.18
N VAL A 47 -1.64 4.85 5.16
CA VAL A 47 -0.60 3.84 5.03
C VAL A 47 -0.97 2.64 5.89
N LEU A 48 -1.05 1.46 5.26
CA LEU A 48 -1.05 0.19 5.95
C LEU A 48 0.39 -0.35 5.93
N LEU A 49 0.94 -0.62 7.11
CA LEU A 49 2.31 -1.07 7.32
C LEU A 49 2.26 -2.27 8.27
N ASP A 50 2.84 -3.39 7.87
CA ASP A 50 3.17 -4.54 8.73
C ASP A 50 4.62 -4.47 9.25
#